data_AF-A0A967BFU0-F1
#
_entry.id   AF-A0A967BFU0-F1
#
_cell.length_a   1.000
_cell.length_b   1.000
_cell.length_c   1.000
_cell.angle_alpha   90.00
_cell.angle_beta   90.00
_cell.angle_gamma   90.00
#
_symmetry.space_group_name_H-M   'P 1'
#
loop_
_entity.id
_entity.type
_entity.pdbx_description
1 polymer ?
#
loop_
_entity_poly.entity_id
_entity_poly.type
_entity_poly.pdbx_seq_one_letter_code
_entity_poly.pdbx_strand_id
1 'polypeptide(L)'
;MVALITLANPGPAVADGAFAQFDYAPKASSLTGTIRRDLVTATIGWSDFEEGHATTLWGNYGVPLGPGAWLRVGPSLRIDNTRDVDLGAKIGVERFSMNERATLFLLGEFNTTAREYLLLAQVGHRATGIAAEVSLQGNNDGFREESLALSYQLRDIPVRLRLGYRFNAEKVFVGFSVNTF
;
A
#
# COMPACT_ATOMS: atom_id res chain seq x y z
N MET A 1 35.27 0.18 -12.37
CA MET A 1 34.63 -1.15 -12.53
C MET A 1 33.15 -0.96 -12.24
N VAL A 2 32.31 -0.93 -13.28
CA VAL A 2 30.86 -0.69 -13.15
C VAL A 2 30.19 -2.04 -12.96
N ALA A 3 29.63 -2.30 -11.78
CA ALA A 3 28.91 -3.55 -11.50
C ALA A 3 27.52 -3.47 -12.13
N LEU A 4 27.33 -4.23 -13.21
CA LEU A 4 26.05 -4.42 -13.88
C LEU A 4 25.14 -5.25 -12.96
N ILE A 5 24.00 -4.70 -12.56
CA ILE A 5 22.99 -5.42 -11.78
C ILE A 5 22.25 -6.37 -12.74
N THR A 6 22.65 -7.63 -12.77
CA THR A 6 21.86 -8.69 -13.41
C THR A 6 20.77 -9.16 -12.46
N LEU A 7 19.52 -8.82 -12.78
CA LEU A 7 18.34 -9.36 -12.13
C LEU A 7 18.07 -10.76 -12.71
N ALA A 8 18.30 -11.81 -11.92
CA ALA A 8 17.81 -13.14 -12.25
C ALA A 8 16.28 -13.12 -12.31
N ASN A 9 15.70 -13.76 -13.33
CA ASN A 9 14.29 -13.68 -13.66
C ASN A 9 13.56 -15.00 -13.31
N PRO A 10 13.12 -15.20 -12.04
CA PRO A 10 12.11 -16.21 -11.78
C PRO A 10 10.79 -15.73 -12.40
N GLY A 11 10.10 -16.61 -13.14
CA GLY A 11 8.81 -16.30 -13.77
C GLY A 11 7.77 -15.81 -12.76
N PRO A 12 6.65 -15.22 -13.22
CA PRO A 12 5.63 -14.69 -12.32
C PRO A 12 5.02 -15.85 -11.51
N ALA A 13 5.48 -16.02 -10.27
CA ALA A 13 4.68 -16.69 -9.27
C ALA A 13 3.47 -15.79 -9.04
N VAL A 14 2.33 -16.21 -9.59
CA VAL A 14 1.02 -15.61 -9.33
C VAL A 14 0.68 -15.94 -7.88
N ALA A 15 1.23 -15.15 -6.95
CA ALA A 15 1.09 -15.43 -5.54
C ALA A 15 -0.29 -14.97 -5.07
N ASP A 16 -1.19 -15.93 -4.96
CA ASP A 16 -2.40 -15.80 -4.15
C ASP A 16 -2.01 -15.46 -2.72
N GLY A 17 -2.66 -14.45 -2.13
CA GLY A 17 -2.28 -14.00 -0.80
C GLY A 17 -3.21 -12.97 -0.25
N ALA A 18 -2.92 -12.56 0.98
CA ALA A 18 -3.60 -11.50 1.68
C ALA A 18 -2.59 -10.55 2.32
N PHE A 19 -2.98 -9.28 2.33
CA PHE A 19 -2.32 -8.23 3.07
C PHE A 19 -3.33 -7.56 3.98
N ALA A 20 -2.95 -7.27 5.22
CA ALA A 20 -3.71 -6.45 6.12
C ALA A 20 -2.76 -5.51 6.85
N GLN A 21 -3.12 -4.25 7.01
CA GLN A 21 -2.36 -3.27 7.77
C GLN A 21 -3.32 -2.46 8.63
N PHE A 22 -2.91 -2.20 9.86
CA PHE A 22 -3.56 -1.28 10.75
C PHE A 22 -2.52 -0.35 11.36
N ASP A 23 -2.72 0.95 11.21
CA ASP A 23 -1.90 1.99 11.82
C ASP A 23 -2.78 2.84 12.74
N TYR A 24 -2.44 2.85 14.03
CA TYR A 24 -3.13 3.63 15.04
C TYR A 24 -2.43 4.97 15.25
N ALA A 25 -3.20 6.05 15.10
CA ALA A 25 -2.90 7.36 15.63
C ALA A 25 -4.20 8.03 16.08
N PRO A 26 -4.20 8.81 17.18
CA PRO A 26 -5.39 9.52 17.63
C PRO A 26 -5.95 10.43 16.53
N LYS A 27 -7.21 10.17 16.11
CA LYS A 27 -7.89 10.88 15.01
C LYS A 27 -7.12 10.85 13.69
N ALA A 28 -6.35 9.80 13.46
CA ALA A 28 -5.55 9.60 12.26
C ALA A 28 -5.28 8.10 12.04
N SER A 29 -6.22 7.23 12.42
CA SER A 29 -6.03 5.79 12.29
C SER A 29 -6.37 5.30 10.88
N SER A 30 -5.76 4.21 10.44
CA SER A 30 -6.08 3.62 9.13
C SER A 30 -6.00 2.11 9.16
N LEU A 31 -6.83 1.49 8.32
CA LEU A 31 -6.83 0.07 8.03
C LEU A 31 -6.81 -0.13 6.52
N THR A 32 -6.05 -1.11 6.05
CA THR A 32 -6.09 -1.56 4.66
C THR A 32 -6.07 -3.08 4.64
N GLY A 33 -6.92 -3.68 3.85
CA GLY A 33 -6.97 -5.12 3.64
C GLY A 33 -7.03 -5.41 2.15
N THR A 34 -6.22 -6.33 1.67
CA THR A 34 -6.17 -6.74 0.27
C THR A 34 -6.12 -8.25 0.18
N ILE A 35 -6.92 -8.82 -0.71
CA ILE A 35 -6.84 -10.23 -1.08
C ILE A 35 -6.65 -10.32 -2.58
N ARG A 36 -5.67 -11.11 -3.01
CA ARG A 36 -5.45 -11.43 -4.42
C ARG A 36 -5.67 -12.92 -4.67
N ARG A 37 -6.39 -13.19 -5.74
CA ARG A 37 -6.57 -14.50 -6.35
C ARG A 37 -6.33 -14.38 -7.84
N ASP A 38 -5.22 -14.93 -8.29
CA ASP A 38 -4.74 -14.79 -9.67
C ASP A 38 -4.65 -13.31 -10.10
N LEU A 39 -5.34 -12.95 -11.18
CA LEU A 39 -5.39 -11.59 -11.73
C LEU A 39 -6.41 -10.71 -10.99
N VAL A 40 -7.23 -11.25 -10.11
CA VAL A 40 -8.29 -10.51 -9.43
C VAL A 40 -7.84 -10.10 -8.02
N THR A 41 -8.14 -8.87 -7.64
CA THR A 41 -7.81 -8.35 -6.31
C THR A 41 -8.96 -7.54 -5.76
N ALA A 42 -9.26 -7.74 -4.48
CA ALA A 42 -10.21 -6.95 -3.73
C ALA A 42 -9.47 -6.23 -2.60
N THR A 43 -9.67 -4.92 -2.48
CA THR A 43 -9.08 -4.09 -1.43
C THR A 43 -10.17 -3.35 -0.68
N ILE A 44 -10.05 -3.32 0.64
CA ILE A 44 -10.82 -2.46 1.54
C ILE A 44 -9.86 -1.51 2.24
N GLY A 45 -10.24 -0.24 2.32
CA GLY A 45 -9.56 0.77 3.12
C GLY A 45 -10.53 1.36 4.12
N TRP A 46 -10.03 1.70 5.30
CA TRP A 46 -10.71 2.55 6.25
C TRP A 46 -9.71 3.57 6.80
N SER A 47 -10.17 4.80 6.99
CA SER A 47 -9.35 5.88 7.55
C SER A 47 -10.20 6.73 8.45
N ASP A 48 -9.62 7.13 9.57
CA ASP A 48 -10.14 8.08 10.54
C ASP A 48 -9.27 9.35 10.50
N PHE A 49 -9.90 10.50 10.60
CA PHE A 49 -9.29 11.84 10.56
C PHE A 49 -10.11 12.79 11.44
N GLU A 50 -9.62 14.02 11.67
CA GLU A 50 -10.25 14.92 12.66
C GLU A 50 -11.74 15.20 12.42
N GLU A 51 -12.13 15.28 11.15
CA GLU A 51 -13.48 15.64 10.71
C GLU A 51 -14.40 14.42 10.48
N GLY A 52 -13.87 13.20 10.55
CA GLY A 52 -14.66 11.99 10.34
C GLY A 52 -13.85 10.79 9.90
N HIS A 53 -14.51 9.89 9.17
CA HIS A 53 -13.90 8.69 8.64
C HIS A 53 -14.36 8.45 7.21
N ALA A 54 -13.62 7.61 6.51
CA ALA A 54 -13.99 7.14 5.19
C ALA A 54 -13.62 5.67 5.01
N THR A 55 -14.47 4.96 4.29
CA THR A 55 -14.25 3.58 3.86
C THR A 55 -14.13 3.54 2.36
N THR A 56 -13.19 2.77 1.84
CA THR A 56 -13.01 2.57 0.40
C THR A 56 -13.05 1.09 0.06
N LEU A 57 -13.60 0.76 -1.11
CA LEU A 57 -13.60 -0.56 -1.70
C LEU A 57 -13.05 -0.46 -3.11
N TRP A 58 -12.23 -1.41 -3.51
CA TRP A 58 -11.70 -1.49 -4.87
C TRP A 58 -11.58 -2.94 -5.30
N GLY A 59 -12.38 -3.32 -6.30
CA GLY A 59 -12.18 -4.57 -7.04
C GLY A 59 -11.37 -4.27 -8.29
N ASN A 60 -10.33 -5.04 -8.57
CA ASN A 60 -9.48 -4.81 -9.74
C ASN A 60 -9.04 -6.09 -10.45
N TYR A 61 -8.72 -5.91 -11.71
CA TYR A 61 -8.06 -6.88 -12.55
C TYR A 61 -6.62 -6.43 -12.83
N GLY A 62 -5.68 -7.37 -12.75
CA GLY A 62 -4.26 -7.18 -12.92
C GLY A 62 -3.80 -7.58 -14.32
N VAL A 63 -3.03 -6.71 -14.96
CA VAL A 63 -2.32 -7.00 -16.20
C VAL A 63 -0.81 -6.96 -15.91
N PRO A 64 -0.07 -8.05 -16.16
CA PRO A 64 1.36 -8.06 -15.92
C PRO A 64 2.06 -7.13 -16.92
N LEU A 65 2.91 -6.24 -16.42
CA LEU A 65 3.74 -5.32 -17.24
C LEU A 65 5.17 -5.84 -17.43
N GLY A 66 5.54 -6.87 -16.68
CA GLY A 66 6.87 -7.46 -16.65
C GLY A 66 7.15 -8.12 -15.30
N PRO A 67 8.39 -8.58 -15.05
CA PRO A 67 8.75 -9.24 -13.81
C PRO A 67 8.44 -8.39 -12.58
N GLY A 68 7.54 -8.89 -11.73
CA GLY A 68 7.13 -8.25 -10.48
C GLY A 68 6.33 -6.95 -10.65
N ALA A 69 5.98 -6.53 -11.87
CA ALA A 69 5.27 -5.29 -12.16
C ALA A 69 3.87 -5.54 -12.72
N TRP A 70 2.88 -4.81 -12.20
CA TRP A 70 1.48 -5.00 -12.55
C TRP A 70 0.77 -3.66 -12.75
N LEU A 71 -0.07 -3.60 -13.79
CA LEU A 71 -1.12 -2.61 -13.92
C LEU A 71 -2.39 -3.17 -13.30
N ARG A 72 -3.05 -2.41 -12.45
CA ARG A 72 -4.32 -2.74 -11.80
C ARG A 72 -5.36 -1.74 -12.26
N VAL A 73 -6.54 -2.22 -12.65
CA VAL A 73 -7.66 -1.35 -13.01
C VAL A 73 -8.97 -1.98 -12.56
N GLY A 74 -9.90 -1.15 -12.08
CA GLY A 74 -11.23 -1.62 -11.78
C GLY A 74 -12.10 -0.60 -11.03
N PRO A 75 -13.36 -0.98 -10.75
CA PRO A 75 -14.31 -0.11 -10.06
C PRO A 75 -13.92 0.14 -8.61
N SER A 76 -14.05 1.40 -8.19
CA SER A 76 -13.86 1.85 -6.82
C SER A 76 -15.16 2.40 -6.24
N LEU A 77 -15.28 2.31 -4.91
CA LEU A 77 -16.37 2.87 -4.15
C LEU A 77 -15.78 3.53 -2.91
N ARG A 78 -16.27 4.72 -2.55
CA ARG A 78 -15.97 5.40 -1.29
C ARG A 78 -17.26 5.67 -0.54
N ILE A 79 -17.21 5.51 0.78
CA ILE A 79 -18.28 5.87 1.72
C ILE A 79 -17.65 6.80 2.74
N ASP A 80 -18.17 8.02 2.86
CA ASP A 80 -17.69 8.99 3.84
C ASP A 80 -18.47 8.93 5.16
N ASN A 81 -18.24 9.92 6.03
CA ASN A 81 -18.86 10.04 7.34
C ASN A 81 -20.35 10.42 7.27
N THR A 82 -20.84 11.02 6.18
CA THR A 82 -22.27 11.32 5.96
C THR A 82 -23.03 10.12 5.37
N ARG A 83 -22.30 9.04 5.03
CA ARG A 83 -22.78 7.84 4.31
C ARG A 83 -23.09 8.10 2.85
N ASP A 84 -22.57 9.19 2.30
CA ASP A 84 -22.63 9.42 0.87
C ASP A 84 -21.71 8.43 0.16
N VAL A 85 -22.19 7.90 -0.97
CA VAL A 85 -21.52 6.83 -1.70
C VAL A 85 -21.04 7.37 -3.04
N ASP A 86 -19.72 7.41 -3.20
CA ASP A 86 -19.10 7.82 -4.45
C ASP A 86 -18.57 6.61 -5.22
N LEU A 87 -19.15 6.39 -6.40
CA LEU A 87 -18.69 5.37 -7.34
C LEU A 87 -17.65 5.95 -8.30
N GLY A 88 -16.62 5.17 -8.57
CA GLY A 88 -15.54 5.58 -9.45
C GLY A 88 -14.81 4.42 -10.10
N ALA A 89 -13.68 4.75 -10.71
CA ALA A 89 -12.69 3.81 -11.18
C ALA A 89 -11.35 4.17 -10.56
N LYS A 90 -10.56 3.14 -10.27
CA LYS A 90 -9.20 3.29 -9.77
C LYS A 90 -8.24 2.50 -10.64
N ILE A 91 -7.11 3.14 -10.95
CA ILE A 91 -5.98 2.57 -11.65
C ILE A 91 -4.77 2.60 -10.73
N GLY A 92 -3.94 1.57 -10.79
CA GLY A 92 -2.72 1.48 -10.01
C GLY A 92 -1.61 0.77 -10.76
N VAL A 93 -0.37 1.14 -10.50
CA VAL A 93 0.82 0.44 -10.96
C VAL A 93 1.61 0.04 -9.74
N GLU A 94 1.91 -1.24 -9.61
CA GLU A 94 2.73 -1.78 -8.52
C GLU A 94 3.96 -2.49 -9.09
N ARG A 95 5.06 -2.44 -8.35
CA ARG A 95 6.26 -3.22 -8.64
C ARG A 95 6.87 -3.75 -7.36
N PHE A 96 7.04 -5.06 -7.28
CA PHE A 96 7.86 -5.72 -6.28
C PHE A 96 9.12 -6.31 -6.93
N SER A 97 10.25 -6.16 -6.26
CA SER A 97 11.48 -6.85 -6.63
C SER A 97 12.32 -7.14 -5.39
N MET A 98 13.13 -8.20 -5.47
CA MET A 98 14.05 -8.55 -4.39
C MET A 98 15.37 -9.08 -4.95
N ASN A 99 16.43 -8.88 -4.19
CA ASN A 99 17.71 -9.57 -4.37
C ASN A 99 18.12 -10.21 -3.03
N GLU A 100 19.34 -10.71 -2.90
CA GLU A 100 19.82 -11.36 -1.67
C GLU A 100 19.84 -10.44 -0.44
N ARG A 101 19.98 -9.12 -0.64
CA ARG A 101 20.19 -8.14 0.43
C ARG A 101 18.95 -7.31 0.73
N ALA A 102 18.15 -7.01 -0.29
CA ALA A 102 17.11 -6.00 -0.21
C ALA A 102 15.82 -6.39 -0.94
N THR A 103 14.72 -5.79 -0.48
CA THR A 103 13.43 -5.75 -1.17
C THR A 103 13.12 -4.32 -1.58
N LEU A 104 12.41 -4.16 -2.69
CA LEU A 104 11.87 -2.90 -3.17
C LEU A 104 10.40 -3.12 -3.55
N PHE A 105 9.53 -2.29 -2.98
CA PHE A 105 8.13 -2.20 -3.37
C PHE A 105 7.81 -0.76 -3.77
N LEU A 106 7.16 -0.60 -4.92
CA LEU A 106 6.69 0.67 -5.45
C LEU A 106 5.21 0.53 -5.77
N LEU A 107 4.43 1.55 -5.45
CA LEU A 107 3.02 1.63 -5.76
C LEU A 107 2.68 3.06 -6.15
N GLY A 108 1.92 3.21 -7.24
CA GLY A 108 1.30 4.46 -7.62
C GLY A 108 -0.15 4.22 -8.02
N GLU A 109 -1.07 4.98 -7.46
CA GLU A 109 -2.50 4.82 -7.68
C GLU A 109 -3.18 6.16 -7.93
N PHE A 110 -4.22 6.12 -8.75
CA PHE A 110 -5.12 7.23 -8.99
C PHE A 110 -6.57 6.72 -8.99
N ASN A 111 -7.43 7.39 -8.25
CA ASN A 111 -8.84 7.09 -8.10
C ASN A 111 -9.66 8.28 -8.63
N THR A 112 -10.68 8.03 -9.44
CA THR A 112 -11.55 9.11 -9.94
C THR A 112 -12.40 9.70 -8.84
N THR A 113 -12.76 8.91 -7.82
CA THR A 113 -13.46 9.38 -6.63
C THR A 113 -12.59 10.36 -5.85
N ALA A 114 -13.10 11.58 -5.62
CA ALA A 114 -12.39 12.72 -5.05
C ALA A 114 -11.02 13.05 -5.70
N ARG A 115 -10.73 12.47 -6.89
CA ARG A 115 -9.42 12.52 -7.56
C ARG A 115 -8.27 12.14 -6.62
N GLU A 116 -8.47 11.11 -5.80
CA GLU A 116 -7.46 10.66 -4.84
C GLU A 116 -6.25 10.07 -5.55
N TYR A 117 -5.07 10.24 -4.96
CA TYR A 117 -3.84 9.60 -5.39
C TYR A 117 -3.06 9.02 -4.20
N LEU A 118 -2.29 7.98 -4.47
CA LEU A 118 -1.31 7.41 -3.55
C LEU A 118 -0.03 7.08 -4.31
N LEU A 119 1.11 7.51 -3.77
CA LEU A 119 2.44 7.08 -4.16
C LEU A 119 3.10 6.47 -2.95
N LEU A 120 3.74 5.31 -3.10
CA LEU A 120 4.43 4.62 -2.02
C LEU A 120 5.70 3.97 -2.53
N ALA A 121 6.77 4.13 -1.77
CA ALA A 121 8.02 3.43 -1.97
C ALA A 121 8.49 2.81 -0.67
N GLN A 122 8.81 1.53 -0.68
CA GLN A 122 9.34 0.81 0.47
C GLN A 122 10.62 0.06 0.09
N VAL A 123 11.65 0.19 0.93
CA VAL A 123 12.90 -0.54 0.82
C VAL A 123 13.12 -1.34 2.09
N GLY A 124 13.33 -2.65 1.94
CA GLY A 124 13.59 -3.56 3.05
C GLY A 124 15.00 -4.14 3.00
N HIS A 125 15.60 -4.35 4.16
CA HIS A 125 16.83 -5.11 4.33
C HIS A 125 16.49 -6.53 4.78
N ARG A 126 16.81 -7.53 3.96
CA ARG A 126 16.34 -8.91 4.14
C ARG A 126 16.90 -9.58 5.37
N ALA A 127 18.19 -9.38 5.64
CA ALA A 127 18.86 -10.07 6.76
C ALA A 127 18.37 -9.58 8.13
N THR A 128 17.91 -8.33 8.25
CA THR A 128 17.40 -7.79 9.52
C THR A 128 15.88 -7.77 9.59
N GLY A 129 15.18 -7.94 8.47
CA GLY A 129 13.72 -7.81 8.39
C GLY A 129 13.21 -6.36 8.52
N ILE A 130 14.09 -5.38 8.63
CA ILE A 130 13.76 -3.96 8.75
C ILE A 130 13.40 -3.40 7.37
N ALA A 131 12.36 -2.57 7.28
CA ALA A 131 12.05 -1.81 6.08
C ALA A 131 11.67 -0.37 6.39
N ALA A 132 11.98 0.54 5.47
CA ALA A 132 11.55 1.92 5.49
C ALA A 132 10.57 2.16 4.33
N GLU A 133 9.51 2.90 4.59
CA GLU A 133 8.45 3.23 3.66
C GLU A 133 8.24 4.73 3.66
N VAL A 134 8.11 5.32 2.48
CA VAL A 134 7.61 6.67 2.30
C VAL A 134 6.33 6.60 1.49
N SER A 135 5.35 7.43 1.85
CA SER A 135 4.15 7.59 1.05
C SER A 135 3.74 9.04 0.91
N LEU A 136 3.12 9.34 -0.23
CA LEU A 136 2.46 10.59 -0.55
C LEU A 136 1.04 10.27 -0.97
N GLN A 137 0.06 10.90 -0.34
CA GLN A 137 -1.34 10.74 -0.72
C GLN A 137 -2.05 12.08 -0.68
N GLY A 138 -3.15 12.19 -1.42
CA GLY A 138 -3.94 13.41 -1.42
C GLY A 138 -5.17 13.30 -2.31
N ASN A 139 -5.92 14.40 -2.41
CA ASN A 139 -7.12 14.50 -3.22
C ASN A 139 -7.28 15.93 -3.82
N ASN A 140 -8.37 16.14 -4.55
CA ASN A 140 -8.72 17.44 -5.13
C ASN A 140 -9.20 18.48 -4.09
N ASP A 141 -9.73 18.01 -2.97
CA ASP A 141 -10.38 18.86 -1.96
C ASP A 141 -9.40 19.47 -0.95
N GLY A 142 -8.09 19.43 -1.28
CA GLY A 142 -7.03 20.05 -0.50
C GLY A 142 -6.36 19.13 0.52
N PHE A 143 -6.80 17.88 0.66
CA PHE A 143 -6.10 16.91 1.49
C PHE A 143 -4.78 16.48 0.83
N ARG A 144 -3.72 16.51 1.63
CA ARG A 144 -2.40 15.97 1.30
C ARG A 144 -1.75 15.47 2.57
N GLU A 145 -1.13 14.30 2.49
CA GLU A 145 -0.37 13.71 3.57
C GLU A 145 0.90 13.07 3.01
N GLU A 146 2.00 13.33 3.70
CA GLU A 146 3.27 12.66 3.50
C GLU A 146 3.54 11.83 4.75
N SER A 147 4.03 10.60 4.57
CA SER A 147 4.37 9.77 5.72
C SER A 147 5.69 9.03 5.55
N LEU A 148 6.34 8.80 6.68
CA LEU A 148 7.52 7.96 6.80
C LEU A 148 7.20 6.86 7.82
N ALA A 149 7.41 5.61 7.44
CA ALA A 149 7.25 4.47 8.33
C ALA A 149 8.52 3.62 8.35
N LEU A 150 8.83 3.09 9.52
CA LEU A 150 9.75 2.00 9.73
C LEU A 150 8.95 0.76 10.12
N SER A 151 9.35 -0.38 9.60
CA SER A 151 8.76 -1.66 9.96
C SER A 151 9.80 -2.71 10.29
N TYR A 152 9.43 -3.65 11.16
CA TYR A 152 10.27 -4.77 11.56
C TYR A 152 9.49 -6.07 11.46
N GLN A 153 10.02 -7.03 10.71
CA GLN A 153 9.46 -8.38 10.62
C GLN A 153 9.65 -9.12 11.94
N LEU A 154 8.55 -9.60 12.52
CA LEU A 154 8.60 -10.44 13.71
C LEU A 154 9.04 -11.85 13.31
N ARG A 155 10.32 -12.18 13.54
CA ARG A 155 10.87 -13.51 13.24
C ARG A 155 10.50 -13.94 11.79
N ASP A 156 10.13 -15.21 11.61
CA ASP A 156 9.74 -15.79 10.32
C ASP A 156 8.21 -15.91 10.14
N ILE A 157 7.41 -15.17 10.92
CA ILE A 157 5.94 -15.11 10.73
C ILE A 157 5.59 -13.94 9.82
N PRO A 158 4.46 -13.94 9.08
CA PRO A 158 4.11 -12.91 8.09
C PRO A 158 3.71 -11.54 8.70
N VAL A 159 4.13 -11.24 9.93
CA VAL A 159 3.73 -10.05 10.68
C VAL A 159 4.90 -9.07 10.77
N ARG A 160 4.62 -7.78 10.51
CA ARG A 160 5.53 -6.66 10.76
C ARG A 160 4.93 -5.71 11.78
N LEU A 161 5.75 -5.24 12.71
CA LEU A 161 5.44 -4.06 13.53
C LEU A 161 5.81 -2.80 12.76
N ARG A 162 5.04 -1.74 12.91
CA ARG A 162 5.22 -0.46 12.22
C ARG A 162 5.27 0.68 13.22
N LEU A 163 6.15 1.64 12.97
CA LEU A 163 6.22 2.93 13.63
C LEU A 163 6.42 3.98 12.55
N GLY A 164 5.65 5.05 12.55
CA GLY A 164 5.83 6.08 11.57
C GLY A 164 5.33 7.44 12.01
N TYR A 165 5.48 8.39 11.10
CA TYR A 165 5.09 9.77 11.28
C TYR A 165 4.37 10.28 10.04
N ARG A 166 3.28 10.99 10.26
CA ARG A 166 2.49 11.72 9.26
C ARG A 166 2.83 13.19 9.40
N PHE A 167 3.40 13.77 8.34
CA PHE A 167 3.97 15.12 8.39
C PHE A 167 2.90 16.21 8.38
N ASN A 168 1.79 16.04 7.66
CA ASN A 168 0.73 17.03 7.59
C ASN A 168 -0.20 16.95 8.80
N ALA A 169 -0.57 15.74 9.23
CA ALA A 169 -1.34 15.54 10.46
C ALA A 169 -0.51 15.75 11.74
N GLU A 170 0.81 15.86 11.61
CA GLU A 170 1.79 15.94 12.72
C GLU A 170 1.62 14.81 13.75
N LYS A 171 1.27 13.61 13.29
CA LYS A 171 0.99 12.45 14.18
C LYS A 171 2.04 11.37 14.04
N VAL A 172 2.52 10.89 15.17
CA VAL A 172 3.16 9.58 15.26
C VAL A 172 2.08 8.50 15.23
N PHE A 173 2.34 7.42 14.50
CA PHE A 173 1.49 6.24 14.50
C PHE A 173 2.28 4.98 14.85
N VAL A 174 1.60 4.02 15.46
CA VAL A 174 2.09 2.66 15.69
C VAL A 174 1.13 1.67 15.05
N GLY A 175 1.66 0.61 14.46
CA GLY A 175 0.83 -0.29 13.69
C GLY A 175 1.41 -1.67 13.53
N PHE A 176 0.69 -2.48 12.78
CA PHE A 176 1.16 -3.77 12.31
C PHE A 176 0.65 -4.05 10.92
N SER A 177 1.34 -4.94 10.21
CA SER A 177 0.85 -5.50 8.96
C SER A 177 1.07 -7.00 8.90
N VAL A 178 0.14 -7.70 8.28
CA VAL A 178 0.25 -9.11 7.91
C VAL A 178 0.38 -9.20 6.40
N ASN A 179 1.38 -9.90 5.87
CA ASN A 179 1.58 -10.06 4.44
C ASN A 179 1.95 -11.50 4.08
N THR A 180 1.12 -12.16 3.28
CA THR A 180 1.32 -13.54 2.82
C THR A 180 1.62 -13.66 1.33
N PHE A 181 1.91 -12.55 0.64
CA PHE A 181 2.30 -12.57 -0.76
C PHE A 181 3.72 -13.12 -0.99
#